data_AF-A0A9Q3F332-F1
#
_entry.id   AF-A0A9Q3F332-F1
#
_cell.length_a   1.000
_cell.length_b   1.000
_cell.length_c   1.000
_cell.angle_alpha   90.00
_cell.angle_beta   90.00
_cell.angle_gamma   90.00
#
_symmetry.space_group_name_H-M   'P 1'
#
loop_
_entity.id
_entity.type
_entity.pdbx_description
1 polymer ?
#
loop_
_entity_poly.entity_id
_entity_poly.type
_entity_poly.pdbx_seq_one_letter_code
_entity_poly.pdbx_strand_id
1 'polypeptide(L)'
;MIVKIRAKDYNLWLDGKAVERFIKKAANISEIEGSSGRDISRQIEFWTKDEEIGYNIEGMPGYETAYWDTLKVDMKRRWEKFYLKENIDYLPAPNYSQKLYKKVG
;
A
#
# COMPACT_ATOMS: atom_id res chain seq x y z
N MET A 1 -16.03 13.27 -9.01
CA MET A 1 -16.39 11.94 -9.52
C MET A 1 -15.32 10.96 -9.07
N ILE A 2 -15.66 9.71 -8.76
CA ILE A 2 -14.67 8.66 -8.49
C ILE A 2 -14.52 7.80 -9.74
N VAL A 3 -13.28 7.61 -10.19
CA VAL A 3 -12.95 6.76 -11.32
C VAL A 3 -12.81 5.33 -10.84
N LYS A 4 -13.62 4.43 -11.39
CA LYS A 4 -13.59 3.01 -11.02
C LYS A 4 -12.33 2.35 -11.56
N ILE A 5 -11.51 1.80 -10.67
CA ILE A 5 -10.30 1.06 -11.05
C ILE A 5 -10.65 -0.43 -11.10
N ARG A 6 -10.42 -1.07 -12.25
CA ARG A 6 -10.70 -2.50 -12.44
C ARG A 6 -9.57 -3.37 -11.91
N ALA A 7 -9.32 -3.31 -10.59
CA ALA A 7 -8.20 -3.99 -9.93
C ALA A 7 -8.08 -5.49 -10.28
N LYS A 8 -9.22 -6.18 -10.44
CA LYS A 8 -9.29 -7.60 -10.82
C LYS A 8 -8.64 -7.87 -12.18
N ASP A 9 -8.88 -7.02 -13.18
CA ASP A 9 -8.39 -7.19 -14.56
C ASP A 9 -6.86 -7.13 -14.61
N TYR A 10 -6.23 -6.43 -13.66
CA TYR A 10 -4.79 -6.31 -13.55
C TYR A 10 -4.16 -7.25 -12.50
N ASN A 11 -4.95 -8.14 -11.89
CA ASN A 11 -4.50 -8.97 -10.76
C ASN A 11 -3.86 -8.11 -9.64
N LEU A 12 -4.49 -6.98 -9.31
CA LEU A 12 -4.07 -6.08 -8.24
C LEU A 12 -4.80 -6.49 -6.95
N TRP A 13 -4.07 -7.17 -6.07
CA TRP A 13 -4.58 -7.63 -4.78
C TRP A 13 -3.62 -7.22 -3.67
N LEU A 14 -4.17 -6.67 -2.60
CA LEU A 14 -3.50 -6.40 -1.35
C LEU A 14 -3.61 -7.64 -0.48
N ASP A 15 -2.45 -8.22 -0.14
CA ASP A 15 -2.32 -9.43 0.68
C ASP A 15 -1.47 -9.17 1.94
N GLY A 16 -1.17 -7.91 2.24
CA GLY A 16 -0.33 -7.50 3.37
C GLY A 16 1.15 -7.85 3.18
N LYS A 17 1.54 -8.45 2.06
CA LYS A 17 2.92 -8.80 1.74
C LYS A 17 3.43 -7.87 0.64
N ALA A 18 4.74 -7.62 0.64
CA ALA A 18 5.42 -6.84 -0.39
C ALA A 18 4.70 -5.53 -0.78
N VAL A 19 4.22 -4.81 0.22
CA VAL A 19 3.30 -3.67 0.06
C VAL A 19 3.84 -2.57 -0.86
N GLU A 20 5.16 -2.37 -0.93
CA GLU A 20 5.73 -1.45 -1.92
C GLU A 20 5.46 -1.86 -3.37
N ARG A 21 5.50 -3.16 -3.68
CA ARG A 21 5.18 -3.67 -5.02
C ARG A 21 3.72 -3.42 -5.34
N PHE A 22 2.83 -3.67 -4.38
CA PHE A 22 1.41 -3.35 -4.51
C PHE A 22 1.19 -1.85 -4.77
N ILE A 23 1.79 -0.96 -3.97
CA ILE A 23 1.66 0.50 -4.12
C ILE A 23 2.13 0.97 -5.51
N LYS A 24 3.29 0.47 -5.97
CA LYS A 24 3.83 0.80 -7.31
C LYS A 24 2.88 0.33 -8.42
N LYS A 25 2.34 -0.89 -8.29
CA LYS A 25 1.39 -1.45 -9.26
C LYS A 25 0.06 -0.67 -9.28
N ALA A 26 -0.46 -0.29 -8.12
CA ALA A 26 -1.67 0.52 -7.99
C ALA A 26 -1.51 1.90 -8.65
N ALA A 27 -0.35 2.55 -8.48
CA ALA A 27 -0.06 3.82 -9.14
C ALA A 27 -0.05 3.71 -10.67
N ASN A 28 0.64 2.70 -11.21
CA ASN A 28 0.68 2.45 -12.66
C ASN A 28 -0.72 2.18 -13.23
N ILE A 29 -1.50 1.30 -12.60
CA ILE A 29 -2.89 1.02 -13.03
C ILE A 29 -3.76 2.28 -12.94
N SER A 30 -3.56 3.11 -11.92
CA SER A 30 -4.29 4.37 -11.79
C SER A 30 -4.01 5.31 -12.96
N GLU A 31 -2.76 5.38 -13.41
CA GLU A 31 -2.40 6.17 -14.59
C GLU A 31 -3.07 5.61 -15.86
N ILE A 32 -3.08 4.28 -16.03
CA ILE A 32 -3.73 3.60 -17.17
C ILE A 32 -5.25 3.87 -17.21
N GLU A 33 -5.92 3.82 -16.05
CA GLU A 33 -7.36 4.05 -15.93
C GLU A 33 -7.74 5.55 -15.89
N GLY A 34 -6.76 6.45 -15.91
CA GLY A 34 -6.99 7.90 -15.77
C GLY A 34 -7.56 8.29 -14.41
N SER A 35 -7.27 7.50 -13.36
CA SER A 35 -7.68 7.76 -11.98
C SER A 35 -6.58 8.44 -11.16
N SER A 36 -6.93 8.87 -9.97
CA SER A 36 -6.05 9.54 -9.02
C SER A 36 -5.79 8.71 -7.76
N GLY A 37 -4.82 9.14 -6.94
CA GLY A 37 -4.61 8.56 -5.61
C GLY A 37 -5.87 8.58 -4.73
N ARG A 38 -6.72 9.61 -4.88
CA ARG A 38 -8.01 9.67 -4.18
C ARG A 38 -8.92 8.50 -4.54
N ASP A 39 -8.93 8.11 -5.82
CA ASP A 39 -9.73 6.99 -6.31
C ASP A 39 -9.20 5.66 -5.78
N ILE A 40 -7.87 5.51 -5.70
CA ILE A 40 -7.21 4.37 -5.06
C ILE A 40 -7.65 4.27 -3.59
N SER A 41 -7.47 5.33 -2.80
CA SER A 41 -7.77 5.33 -1.36
C SER A 41 -9.21 4.90 -1.04
N ARG A 42 -10.17 5.23 -1.90
CA ARG A 42 -11.59 4.87 -1.69
C ARG A 42 -11.99 3.48 -2.14
N GLN A 43 -11.13 2.78 -2.88
CA GLN A 43 -11.44 1.47 -3.45
C GLN A 43 -10.56 0.36 -2.91
N ILE A 44 -9.44 0.72 -2.27
CA ILE A 44 -8.37 -0.19 -1.87
C ILE A 44 -8.81 -1.27 -0.86
N GLU A 45 -9.81 -1.00 -0.02
CA GLU A 45 -10.40 -1.98 0.91
C GLU A 45 -11.06 -3.16 0.18
N PHE A 46 -11.58 -2.93 -1.03
CA PHE A 46 -12.19 -3.96 -1.86
C PHE A 46 -11.15 -4.73 -2.70
N TRP A 47 -9.87 -4.34 -2.63
CA TRP A 47 -8.78 -4.98 -3.36
C TRP A 47 -8.04 -5.99 -2.50
N THR A 48 -8.67 -6.53 -1.47
CA THR A 48 -8.18 -7.67 -0.69
C THR A 48 -9.23 -8.77 -0.68
N LYS A 49 -8.79 -10.01 -0.47
CA LYS A 49 -9.67 -11.16 -0.18
C LYS A 49 -9.73 -11.47 1.31
N ASP A 50 -8.88 -10.81 2.09
CA ASP A 50 -8.75 -10.94 3.53
C ASP A 50 -9.45 -9.74 4.17
N GLU A 51 -10.51 -10.04 4.93
CA GLU A 51 -11.31 -9.04 5.62
C GLU A 51 -10.49 -8.29 6.69
N GLU A 52 -9.55 -8.96 7.37
CA GLU A 52 -8.69 -8.33 8.38
C GLU A 52 -7.82 -7.25 7.73
N ILE A 53 -7.30 -7.51 6.53
CA ILE A 53 -6.54 -6.52 5.75
C ILE A 53 -7.41 -5.32 5.38
N GLY A 54 -8.67 -5.58 4.99
CA GLY A 54 -9.65 -4.52 4.68
C GLY A 54 -9.93 -3.62 5.88
N TYR A 55 -10.26 -4.23 7.03
CA TYR A 55 -10.48 -3.49 8.28
C TYR A 55 -9.23 -2.72 8.73
N ASN A 56 -8.04 -3.31 8.58
CA ASN A 56 -6.80 -2.61 8.90
C ASN A 56 -6.63 -1.35 8.02
N ILE A 57 -6.95 -1.41 6.72
CA ILE A 57 -6.92 -0.24 5.81
C ILE A 57 -7.89 0.84 6.26
N GLU A 58 -9.13 0.49 6.57
CA GLU A 58 -10.16 1.46 6.94
C GLU A 58 -9.73 2.31 8.14
N GLY A 59 -9.01 1.71 9.09
CA GLY A 59 -8.43 2.38 10.25
C GLY A 59 -7.13 3.16 9.99
N MET A 60 -6.57 3.15 8.78
CA MET A 60 -5.31 3.84 8.50
C MET A 60 -5.50 5.34 8.20
N PRO A 61 -4.60 6.20 8.73
CA PRO A 61 -4.51 7.60 8.32
C PRO A 61 -4.47 7.76 6.80
N GLY A 62 -5.32 8.65 6.28
CA GLY A 62 -5.41 8.92 4.84
C GLY A 62 -6.46 8.07 4.10
N TYR A 63 -7.05 7.07 4.74
CA TYR A 63 -8.17 6.32 4.16
C TYR A 63 -9.44 7.20 4.07
N GLU A 64 -10.00 7.63 5.21
CA GLU A 64 -11.23 8.43 5.25
C GLU A 64 -11.12 9.75 4.48
N THR A 65 -9.96 10.42 4.58
CA THR A 65 -9.68 11.68 3.87
C THR A 65 -9.31 11.47 2.39
N ALA A 66 -9.14 10.22 1.97
CA ALA A 66 -8.68 9.81 0.64
C ALA A 66 -7.33 10.46 0.23
N TYR A 67 -6.43 10.61 1.20
CA TYR A 67 -5.06 11.09 1.00
C TYR A 67 -4.10 9.93 0.81
N TRP A 68 -3.89 9.58 -0.46
CA TRP A 68 -3.07 8.45 -0.88
C TRP A 68 -1.64 8.49 -0.34
N ASP A 69 -1.01 9.67 -0.31
CA ASP A 69 0.36 9.80 0.19
C ASP A 69 0.48 9.43 1.67
N THR A 70 -0.49 9.87 2.49
CA THR A 70 -0.57 9.50 3.91
C THR A 70 -0.85 8.00 4.06
N LEU A 71 -1.81 7.47 3.29
CA LEU A 71 -2.18 6.05 3.35
C LEU A 71 -0.99 5.14 2.98
N LYS A 72 -0.22 5.47 1.94
CA LYS A 72 1.01 4.75 1.56
C LYS A 72 2.01 4.64 2.70
N VAL A 73 2.22 5.74 3.44
CA VAL A 73 3.16 5.76 4.57
C VAL A 73 2.72 4.78 5.65
N ASP A 74 1.42 4.76 5.95
CA ASP A 74 0.86 3.88 6.98
C ASP A 74 0.89 2.40 6.57
N MET A 75 0.48 2.09 5.34
CA MET A 75 0.54 0.74 4.77
C MET A 75 1.96 0.17 4.84
N LYS A 76 2.97 0.96 4.45
CA LYS A 76 4.38 0.55 4.56
C LYS A 76 4.78 0.32 6.02
N ARG A 77 4.45 1.26 6.91
CA ARG A 77 4.77 1.12 8.35
C ARG A 77 4.17 -0.14 8.95
N ARG A 78 2.92 -0.46 8.59
CA ARG A 78 2.15 -1.58 9.14
C ARG A 78 2.57 -2.93 8.59
N TRP A 79 2.94 -3.03 7.31
CA TRP A 79 3.11 -4.35 6.67
C TRP A 79 4.50 -4.61 6.10
N GLU A 80 5.24 -3.57 5.70
CA GLU A 80 6.61 -3.75 5.24
C GLU A 80 7.53 -4.20 6.38
N LYS A 81 7.29 -3.70 7.60
CA LYS A 81 8.00 -4.16 8.81
C LYS A 81 7.73 -5.63 9.13
N PHE A 82 6.54 -6.16 8.85
CA PHE A 82 6.23 -7.56 9.10
C PHE A 82 6.84 -8.44 8.01
N TYR A 83 6.74 -8.04 6.74
CA TYR A 83 7.40 -8.74 5.64
C TYR A 83 8.91 -8.90 5.86
N LEU A 84 9.59 -7.83 6.30
CA LEU A 84 11.04 -7.86 6.59
C LEU A 84 11.41 -8.67 7.84
N LYS A 85 10.52 -8.74 8.86
CA LYS A 85 10.73 -9.57 10.05
C LYS A 85 10.53 -11.06 9.76
N GLU A 86 9.58 -11.40 8.90
CA GLU A 86 9.30 -12.79 8.51
C GLU A 86 10.22 -13.30 7.40
N ASN A 87 10.88 -12.42 6.65
CA ASN A 87 11.78 -12.75 5.55
C ASN A 87 13.13 -12.04 5.70
N ILE A 88 13.87 -12.35 6.78
CA ILE A 88 15.16 -11.74 7.13
C ILE A 88 16.19 -11.89 5.98
N ASP A 89 16.05 -12.94 5.16
CA ASP A 89 16.93 -13.22 4.01
C ASP A 89 16.62 -12.35 2.77
N TYR A 90 15.51 -11.60 2.77
CA TYR A 90 15.08 -10.72 1.67
C TYR A 90 15.31 -9.24 1.96
N LEU A 91 16.06 -8.88 3.00
CA LEU A 91 16.52 -7.51 3.18
C LEU A 91 17.34 -7.11 1.93
N PRO A 92 16.87 -6.16 1.09
CA PRO A 92 17.78 -5.56 0.11
C PRO A 92 18.94 -4.95 0.90
N ALA A 93 20.13 -5.00 0.33
CA ALA A 93 21.42 -4.68 0.97
C ALA A 93 21.34 -3.51 1.98
N PRO A 94 22.22 -3.44 3.00
CA PRO A 94 22.04 -2.68 4.26
C PRO A 94 21.75 -1.17 4.15
N ASN A 95 21.76 -0.59 2.96
CA ASN A 95 21.64 0.83 2.69
C ASN A 95 20.20 1.38 2.67
N TYR A 96 19.14 0.55 2.63
CA TYR A 96 17.75 1.04 2.69
C TYR A 96 17.27 1.23 4.15
N SER A 97 17.51 0.25 5.01
CA SER A 97 17.06 0.27 6.42
C SER A 97 17.77 1.33 7.26
N GLN A 98 19.07 1.58 7.01
CA GLN A 98 19.84 2.58 7.79
C GLN A 98 19.37 4.03 7.62
N LYS A 99 18.71 4.36 6.49
CA LYS A 99 18.18 5.71 6.26
C LYS A 99 16.93 6.02 7.08
N LEU A 100 16.13 5.01 7.44
CA LEU A 100 14.91 5.19 8.24
C LEU A 100 15.19 5.33 9.74
N TYR A 101 16.24 4.70 10.26
CA TYR A 101 16.62 4.80 11.67
C TYR A 101 17.45 6.05 12.02
N LYS A 102 18.05 6.74 11.05
CA LYS A 102 18.88 7.94 11.29
C LYS A 102 18.13 9.27 11.29
N LYS A 103 16.80 9.28 11.11
CA LYS A 103 16.00 10.52 11.07
C LYS A 103 15.17 10.77 12.35
N VAL A 104 15.37 9.95 13.38
CA VAL A 104 14.76 10.11 14.70
C VAL A 104 15.89 10.04 15.73
N GLY A 105 16.64 11.12 15.82
CA GLY A 105 17.76 11.33 16.74
C GLY A 105 18.06 12.82 16.82
#